data_AF-A0ABD2T7K4-F1
#
_entry.id   AF-A0ABD2T7K4-F1
#
_cell.length_a   1.000
_cell.length_b   1.000
_cell.length_c   1.000
_cell.angle_alpha   90.00
_cell.angle_beta   90.00
_cell.angle_gamma   90.00
#
_symmetry.space_group_name_H-M   'P 1'
#
loop_
_entity.id
_entity.type
_entity.pdbx_description
1 polymer ?
#
loop_
_entity_poly.entity_id
_entity_poly.type
_entity_poly.pdbx_seq_one_letter_code
_entity_poly.pdbx_strand_id
1 'polypeptide(L)'
;MYKDIIWAHIKENTDATDDMKRILMMSFGSKWKESKHEAKTIGYDPYNTDIECLAHCPDRVEEDQWRSLVHYWSSKEANEKSERNKESRKKLTMPHTSG
;
A
#
# COMPACT_ATOMS: atom_id res chain seq x y z
N MET A 1 -3.31 -18.09 -4.83
CA MET A 1 -4.68 -17.65 -4.47
C MET A 1 -4.91 -16.16 -4.75
N TYR A 2 -4.36 -15.20 -3.99
CA TYR A 2 -4.62 -13.76 -4.24
C TYR A 2 -4.07 -13.22 -5.58
N LYS A 3 -2.83 -13.61 -5.95
CA LYS A 3 -2.23 -13.21 -7.23
C LYS A 3 -2.99 -13.74 -8.44
N ASP A 4 -3.64 -14.89 -8.31
CA ASP A 4 -4.41 -15.53 -9.38
C ASP A 4 -5.75 -14.82 -9.57
N ILE A 5 -6.37 -14.37 -8.48
CA ILE A 5 -7.59 -13.55 -8.51
C ILE A 5 -7.33 -12.20 -9.19
N ILE A 6 -6.25 -11.51 -8.82
CA ILE A 6 -5.86 -10.25 -9.50
C ILE A 6 -5.62 -10.50 -10.99
N TRP A 7 -4.90 -11.55 -11.35
CA TRP A 7 -4.65 -11.87 -12.75
C TRP A 7 -5.95 -12.16 -13.52
N ALA A 8 -6.89 -12.88 -12.92
CA ALA A 8 -8.20 -13.11 -13.51
C ALA A 8 -8.95 -11.80 -13.76
N HIS A 9 -8.98 -10.90 -12.77
CA HIS A 9 -9.59 -9.56 -12.92
C HIS A 9 -8.92 -8.73 -14.03
N ILE A 10 -7.60 -8.75 -14.14
CA ILE A 10 -6.88 -8.02 -15.20
C ILE A 10 -7.30 -8.55 -16.57
N LYS A 11 -7.37 -9.88 -16.76
CA LYS A 11 -7.78 -10.47 -18.03
C LYS A 11 -9.25 -10.23 -18.37
N GLU A 12 -10.11 -10.13 -17.37
CA GLU A 12 -11.53 -9.81 -17.58
C GLU A 12 -11.74 -8.36 -18.06
N ASN A 13 -10.85 -7.45 -17.65
CA ASN A 13 -10.98 -6.01 -17.91
C ASN A 13 -10.03 -5.48 -18.99
N THR A 14 -9.13 -6.32 -19.55
CA THR A 14 -8.11 -5.93 -20.52
C THR A 14 -7.79 -7.05 -21.50
N ASP A 15 -7.29 -6.71 -22.70
CA ASP A 15 -6.79 -7.67 -23.70
C ASP A 15 -5.39 -8.24 -23.37
N ALA A 16 -5.05 -8.31 -22.08
CA ALA A 16 -3.72 -8.71 -21.63
C ALA A 16 -3.44 -10.18 -21.98
N THR A 17 -2.32 -10.42 -22.66
CA THR A 17 -1.81 -11.77 -22.93
C THR A 17 -1.04 -12.32 -21.74
N ASP A 18 -0.89 -13.65 -21.65
CA ASP A 18 -0.16 -14.29 -20.55
C ASP A 18 1.32 -13.87 -20.50
N ASP A 19 1.94 -13.50 -21.63
CA ASP A 19 3.31 -12.96 -21.67
C ASP A 19 3.44 -11.63 -20.91
N MET A 20 2.36 -10.83 -20.87
CA MET A 20 2.33 -9.56 -20.15
C MET A 20 2.10 -9.72 -18.65
N LYS A 21 1.71 -10.91 -18.19
CA LYS A 21 1.35 -11.19 -16.78
C LYS A 21 2.40 -10.69 -15.82
N ARG A 22 3.69 -10.96 -16.09
CA ARG A 22 4.77 -10.56 -15.19
C ARG A 22 4.82 -9.04 -15.02
N ILE A 23 4.83 -8.30 -16.12
CA ILE A 23 4.96 -6.83 -16.13
C ILE A 23 3.73 -6.19 -15.49
N LEU A 24 2.54 -6.66 -15.83
CA LEU A 24 1.28 -6.14 -15.29
C LEU A 24 1.14 -6.41 -13.79
N MET A 25 1.52 -7.60 -13.32
CA MET A 25 1.51 -7.90 -11.89
C MET A 25 2.53 -7.07 -11.11
N MET A 26 3.70 -6.77 -11.70
CA MET A 26 4.66 -5.84 -11.08
C MET A 26 4.10 -4.41 -11.00
N SER A 27 3.54 -3.91 -12.11
CA SER A 27 2.90 -2.59 -12.17
C SER A 27 1.75 -2.45 -11.18
N PHE A 28 0.91 -3.48 -11.09
CA PHE A 28 -0.20 -3.54 -10.13
C PHE A 28 0.31 -3.46 -8.69
N GLY A 29 1.38 -4.18 -8.36
CA GLY A 29 2.01 -4.11 -7.04
C GLY A 29 2.51 -2.70 -6.70
N SER A 30 3.13 -2.01 -7.66
CA SER A 30 3.57 -0.62 -7.50
C SER A 30 2.39 0.33 -7.27
N LYS A 31 1.36 0.25 -8.12
CA LYS A 31 0.14 1.07 -8.00
C LYS A 31 -0.59 0.82 -6.68
N TRP A 32 -0.64 -0.42 -6.22
CA TRP A 32 -1.21 -0.75 -4.92
C TRP A 32 -0.43 -0.12 -3.76
N LYS A 33 0.90 -0.11 -3.86
CA LYS A 33 1.75 0.56 -2.86
C LYS A 33 1.52 2.07 -2.85
N GLU A 34 1.46 2.69 -4.03
CA GLU A 34 1.18 4.13 -4.20
C GLU A 34 -0.19 4.50 -3.64
N SER A 35 -1.23 3.74 -3.97
CA SER A 35 -2.59 3.97 -3.47
C SER A 35 -2.67 3.90 -1.94
N LYS A 36 -2.03 2.92 -1.30
CA LYS A 36 -1.96 2.86 0.17
C LYS A 36 -1.16 4.02 0.78
N HIS A 37 -0.11 4.47 0.10
CA HIS A 37 0.67 5.62 0.55
C HIS A 37 -0.20 6.88 0.51
N GLU A 38 -0.89 7.13 -0.60
CA GLU A 38 -1.82 8.26 -0.74
C GLU A 38 -2.93 8.23 0.31
N ALA A 39 -3.57 7.08 0.51
CA ALA A 39 -4.59 6.91 1.53
C ALA A 39 -4.06 7.23 2.94
N LYS A 40 -2.84 6.77 3.26
CA LYS A 40 -2.20 7.06 4.53
C LYS A 40 -1.90 8.56 4.71
N THR A 41 -1.33 9.20 3.70
CA THR A 41 -0.95 10.62 3.76
C THR A 41 -2.16 11.54 3.90
N ILE A 42 -3.29 11.19 3.29
CA ILE A 42 -4.50 12.03 3.32
C ILE A 42 -5.35 11.73 4.57
N GLY A 43 -5.54 10.46 4.92
CA GLY A 43 -6.52 10.06 5.94
C GLY A 43 -5.94 9.68 7.30
N TYR A 44 -4.64 9.37 7.39
CA TYR A 44 -4.03 8.87 8.63
C TYR A 44 -2.99 9.84 9.19
N ASP A 45 -1.96 10.19 8.41
CA ASP A 45 -0.84 11.01 8.87
C ASP A 45 -1.24 12.39 9.46
N PRO A 46 -2.33 13.06 9.01
CA PRO A 46 -2.74 14.34 9.59
C PRO A 46 -3.36 14.27 10.99
N TYR A 47 -3.76 13.09 11.46
CA TYR A 47 -4.55 12.92 12.68
C TYR A 47 -3.79 12.11 13.73
N ASN A 48 -4.03 12.42 15.01
CA ASN A 48 -3.29 11.80 16.12
C ASN A 48 -4.08 10.67 16.79
N THR A 49 -5.38 10.57 16.51
CA THR A 49 -6.26 9.59 17.14
C THR A 49 -6.91 8.69 16.10
N ASP A 50 -7.09 7.41 16.43
CA ASP A 50 -7.77 6.45 15.56
C ASP A 50 -9.19 6.90 15.22
N ILE A 51 -9.88 7.57 16.14
CA ILE A 51 -11.24 8.08 15.95
C ILE A 51 -11.27 9.12 14.83
N GLU A 52 -10.34 10.07 14.83
CA GLU A 52 -10.21 11.07 13.77
C GLU A 52 -9.81 10.40 12.45
N CYS A 53 -8.82 9.51 12.45
CA CYS A 53 -8.41 8.76 11.26
C CYS A 53 -9.59 8.00 10.63
N LEU A 54 -10.41 7.31 11.44
CA LEU A 54 -11.57 6.57 10.98
C LEU A 54 -12.66 7.46 10.38
N ALA A 55 -12.83 8.68 10.90
CA ALA A 55 -13.75 9.66 10.36
C ALA A 55 -13.27 10.26 9.02
N HIS A 56 -11.97 10.21 8.75
CA HIS A 56 -11.35 10.76 7.54
C HIS A 56 -10.92 9.67 6.54
N CYS A 57 -11.86 8.76 6.22
CA CYS A 57 -11.69 7.77 5.17
C CYS A 57 -11.57 8.44 3.78
N PRO A 58 -10.52 8.15 3.00
CA PRO A 58 -10.43 8.63 1.62
C PRO A 58 -11.53 8.01 0.73
N ASP A 59 -12.14 8.79 -0.16
CA ASP A 59 -13.26 8.37 -1.04
C ASP A 59 -13.00 7.12 -1.88
N ARG A 60 -11.74 6.83 -2.19
CA ARG A 60 -11.32 5.71 -3.04
C ARG A 60 -11.08 4.40 -2.26
N VAL A 61 -11.28 4.41 -0.94
CA VAL A 61 -11.03 3.26 -0.06
C VAL A 61 -12.33 2.87 0.62
N GLU A 62 -12.68 1.58 0.53
CA GLU A 62 -13.84 1.03 1.23
C GLU A 62 -13.67 1.16 2.76
N GLU A 63 -14.74 1.51 3.47
CA GLU A 63 -14.69 1.82 4.92
C GLU A 63 -14.12 0.64 5.74
N ASP A 64 -14.50 -0.60 5.42
CA ASP A 64 -14.01 -1.80 6.12
C ASP A 64 -12.51 -2.03 5.88
N GLN A 65 -12.03 -1.72 4.67
CA GLN A 65 -10.60 -1.78 4.36
C GLN A 65 -9.84 -0.68 5.09
N TRP A 66 -10.43 0.53 5.14
CA TRP A 66 -9.87 1.67 5.86
C TRP A 66 -9.73 1.39 7.35
N ARG A 67 -10.77 0.85 7.99
CA ARG A 67 -10.73 0.41 9.40
C ARG A 67 -9.59 -0.54 9.69
N SER A 68 -9.42 -1.53 8.81
CA SER A 68 -8.34 -2.51 8.91
C SER A 68 -6.95 -1.86 8.78
N LEU A 69 -6.81 -0.86 7.90
CA LEU A 69 -5.56 -0.12 7.69
C LEU A 69 -5.22 0.79 8.88
N VAL A 70 -6.18 1.56 9.41
CA VAL A 70 -5.98 2.41 10.59
C VAL A 70 -5.53 1.56 11.77
N HIS A 71 -6.27 0.48 12.06
CA HIS A 71 -5.90 -0.45 13.14
C HIS A 71 -4.48 -1.02 12.94
N TYR A 72 -4.13 -1.39 11.71
CA TYR A 72 -2.77 -1.86 11.41
C TYR A 72 -1.72 -0.78 11.66
N TRP A 73 -1.91 0.45 11.17
CA TRP A 73 -0.91 1.52 11.32
C TRP A 73 -0.77 2.01 12.76
N SER A 74 -1.85 1.99 13.54
CA SER A 74 -1.85 2.32 14.97
C SER A 74 -1.25 1.21 15.84
N SER A 75 -1.07 0.00 15.29
CA SER A 75 -0.46 -1.10 16.02
C SER A 75 1.02 -0.81 16.37
N LYS A 76 1.41 -1.20 17.58
CA LYS A 76 2.81 -1.09 18.05
C LYS A 76 3.78 -1.76 17.09
N GLU A 77 3.43 -2.93 16.55
CA GLU A 77 4.27 -3.68 15.62
C GLU A 77 4.52 -2.92 14.31
N ALA A 78 3.50 -2.29 13.74
CA ALA A 78 3.65 -1.50 12.52
C ALA A 78 4.51 -0.25 12.77
N ASN A 79 4.32 0.41 13.92
CA ASN A 79 5.12 1.56 14.31
C ASN A 79 6.60 1.19 14.50
N GLU A 80 6.90 0.12 15.25
CA GLU A 80 8.27 -0.38 15.43
C GLU A 80 8.94 -0.77 14.11
N LYS A 81 8.20 -1.39 13.19
CA LYS A 81 8.69 -1.69 11.84
C LYS A 81 8.97 -0.42 11.04
N SER A 82 8.09 0.57 11.13
CA SER A 82 8.26 1.87 10.48
C SER A 82 9.51 2.59 10.98
N GLU A 83 9.70 2.72 12.30
CA GLU A 83 10.87 3.40 12.87
C GLU A 83 12.17 2.69 12.52
N ARG A 84 12.21 1.35 12.62
CA ARG A 84 13.37 0.56 12.20
C ARG A 84 13.70 0.79 10.72
N ASN A 85 12.70 0.82 9.85
CA ASN A 85 12.90 1.06 8.42
C ASN A 85 13.41 2.49 8.14
N LYS A 86 12.92 3.50 8.87
CA LYS A 86 13.42 4.88 8.79
C LYS A 86 14.88 4.95 9.22
N GLU A 87 15.26 4.30 10.31
CA GLU A 87 16.65 4.23 10.77
C GLU A 87 17.56 3.52 9.78
N SER A 88 17.16 2.35 9.28
CA SER A 88 17.90 1.63 8.24
C SER A 88 18.07 2.48 6.98
N ARG A 89 17.04 3.23 6.58
CA ARG A 89 17.10 4.14 5.43
C ARG A 89 18.04 5.32 5.67
N LYS A 90 18.08 5.90 6.87
CA LYS A 90 19.04 6.96 7.25
C LYS A 90 20.50 6.48 7.19
N LYS A 91 20.74 5.20 7.48
CA LYS A 91 22.08 4.57 7.44
C LYS A 91 22.51 4.14 6.03
N LEU A 92 21.61 4.18 5.04
CA LEU A 92 21.92 3.80 3.66
C LEU A 92 22.71 4.91 2.97
N THR A 93 24.01 4.71 2.81
CA THR A 93 24.93 5.69 2.20
C THR A 93 25.13 5.50 0.69
N MET A 94 25.03 4.26 0.20
CA MET A 94 25.23 3.92 -1.21
C MET A 94 24.00 3.16 -1.75
N PRO A 95 22.96 3.86 -2.22
CA PRO A 95 21.84 3.21 -2.89
C PRO A 95 22.30 2.61 -4.22
N HIS A 96 22.03 1.33 -4.44
CA HIS A 96 22.22 0.71 -5.74
C HIS A 96 21.12 1.17 -6.69
N THR A 97 21.50 1.81 -7.81
CA THR A 97 20.57 2.42 -8.78
C THR A 97 20.49 1.66 -10.11
N SER A 98 21.01 0.43 -10.22
CA SER A 98 20.77 -0.34 -11.45
C SER A 98 19.32 -0.81 -11.43
N GLY A 99 18.51 -0.23 -12.33
CA GLY A 99 17.09 -0.49 -12.50
C GLY A 99 16.76 -1.87 -13.03
#